data_AF-A0A1D6ELX4-F1
#
_entry.id   AF-A0A1D6ELX4-F1
#
_cell.length_a   1.000
_cell.length_b   1.000
_cell.length_c   1.000
_cell.angle_alpha   90.00
_cell.angle_beta   90.00
_cell.angle_gamma   90.00
#
_symmetry.space_group_name_H-M   'P 1'
#
loop_
_entity.id
_entity.type
_entity.pdbx_description
1 polymer ?
#
loop_
_entity_poly.entity_id
_entity_poly.type
_entity_poly.pdbx_seq_one_letter_code
_entity_poly.pdbx_strand_id
1 'polypeptide(L)'
;MYNELRRVEHVDHSRKSAEQAVKAIKGKESGEPVPEYDYLPYFYSRSFDLAWQFYGDNVGETILFGDSDPTSSKPKFGSYWIKDGKVLGAFLEGGSPDENKVIAKVAKTQPPVANLEELKKDGLQFASKI
;
A
#
# COMPACT_ATOMS: atom_id res chain seq x y z
N MET A 1 11.34 -3.25 5.80
CA MET A 1 10.87 -1.86 5.56
C MET A 1 10.73 -0.98 6.82
N TYR A 2 9.93 -1.32 7.84
CA TYR A 2 9.53 -0.37 8.91
C TYR A 2 10.36 -0.41 10.20
N ASN A 3 11.31 -1.35 10.32
CA ASN A 3 12.20 -1.53 11.48
C ASN A 3 11.50 -1.61 12.86
N GLU A 4 10.33 -2.26 12.90
CA GLU A 4 9.53 -2.47 14.10
C GLU A 4 9.03 -3.91 14.17
N LEU A 5 8.85 -4.44 15.38
CA LEU A 5 8.13 -5.70 15.59
C LEU A 5 6.63 -5.44 15.53
N ARG A 6 5.96 -6.03 14.54
CA ARG A 6 4.51 -5.87 14.34
C ARG A 6 3.83 -7.23 14.13
N ARG A 7 2.57 -7.30 14.56
CA ARG A 7 1.64 -8.40 14.26
C ARG A 7 0.54 -7.86 13.37
N VAL A 8 0.21 -8.56 12.29
CA VAL A 8 -0.85 -8.17 11.36
C VAL A 8 -1.81 -9.33 11.11
N GLU A 9 -3.05 -9.02 10.75
CA GLU A 9 -4.13 -9.99 10.51
C GLU A 9 -4.54 -9.94 9.03
N HIS A 10 -3.56 -10.00 8.14
CA HIS A 10 -3.77 -9.84 6.70
C HIS A 10 -3.67 -11.20 6.00
N VAL A 11 -4.66 -11.53 5.15
CA VAL A 11 -4.63 -12.78 4.37
C VAL A 11 -3.38 -12.88 3.49
N ASP A 12 -2.91 -11.75 2.96
CA ASP A 12 -1.69 -11.67 2.17
C ASP A 12 -0.42 -11.94 3.00
N HIS A 13 -0.39 -11.47 4.25
CA HIS A 13 0.68 -11.80 5.19
C HIS A 13 0.69 -13.29 5.49
N SER A 14 -0.46 -13.91 5.80
CA SER A 14 -0.55 -15.35 6.10
C SER A 14 0.01 -16.23 4.97
N ARG A 15 -0.22 -15.83 3.71
CA ARG A 15 0.34 -16.52 2.54
C ARG A 15 1.86 -16.38 2.48
N LYS A 16 2.35 -15.13 2.50
CA LYS A 16 3.77 -14.82 2.30
C LYS A 16 4.65 -15.26 3.47
N SER A 17 4.15 -15.20 4.71
CA SER A 17 4.90 -15.63 5.88
C SER A 17 5.05 -17.15 5.94
N ALA A 18 4.02 -17.91 5.53
CA ALA A 18 4.12 -19.36 5.38
C ALA A 18 5.18 -19.76 4.33
N GLU A 19 5.17 -19.11 3.16
CA GLU A 19 6.20 -19.34 2.12
C GLU A 19 7.61 -19.02 2.62
N GLN A 20 7.78 -17.90 3.32
CA GLN A 20 9.06 -17.50 3.90
C GLN A 20 9.56 -18.52 4.93
N ALA A 21 8.67 -19.03 5.79
CA ALA A 21 9.03 -20.04 6.79
C ALA A 21 9.54 -21.33 6.12
N VAL A 22 8.86 -21.81 5.08
CA VAL A 22 9.30 -23.01 4.33
C VAL A 22 10.65 -22.77 3.64
N LYS A 23 10.83 -21.60 3.00
CA LYS A 23 12.12 -21.22 2.41
C LYS A 23 13.24 -21.24 3.45
N ALA A 24 13.02 -20.66 4.62
CA ALA A 24 14.00 -20.65 5.72
C ALA A 24 14.32 -22.06 6.22
N ILE A 25 13.31 -22.92 6.39
CA ILE A 25 13.50 -24.32 6.81
C ILE A 25 14.39 -25.06 5.80
N LYS A 26 14.07 -24.98 4.50
CA LYS A 26 14.82 -25.68 3.45
C LYS A 26 16.20 -25.08 3.21
N GLY A 27 16.33 -23.75 3.25
CA GLY A 27 17.61 -23.05 3.15
C GLY A 27 18.57 -23.44 4.29
N LYS A 28 18.04 -23.67 5.50
CA LYS A 28 18.84 -24.18 6.62
C LYS A 28 19.39 -25.59 6.38
N GLU A 29 18.66 -26.44 5.67
CA GLU A 29 19.12 -27.79 5.31
C GLU A 29 20.18 -27.75 4.20
N SER A 30 20.01 -26.88 3.20
CA SER A 30 20.94 -26.76 2.06
C SER A 30 22.16 -25.87 2.34
N GLY A 31 22.11 -25.07 3.40
CA GLY A 31 23.11 -24.02 3.68
C GLY A 31 22.96 -22.78 2.79
N GLU A 32 21.86 -22.67 2.04
CA GLU A 32 21.60 -21.51 1.17
C GLU A 32 21.09 -20.31 1.99
N PRO A 33 21.58 -19.09 1.71
CA PRO A 33 21.09 -17.89 2.39
C PRO A 33 19.65 -17.59 1.99
N VAL A 34 18.81 -17.27 2.98
CA VAL A 34 17.43 -16.84 2.77
C VAL A 34 17.32 -15.36 3.14
N PRO A 35 16.86 -14.47 2.24
CA PRO A 35 16.69 -13.06 2.53
C PRO A 35 15.71 -12.82 3.68
N GLU A 36 15.87 -11.69 4.37
CA GLU A 36 14.91 -11.25 5.38
C GLU A 36 13.51 -11.02 4.81
N TYR A 37 12.50 -11.17 5.67
CA TYR A 37 11.11 -10.99 5.28
C TYR A 37 10.76 -9.51 5.12
N ASP A 38 10.75 -9.03 3.88
CA ASP A 38 10.41 -7.63 3.55
C ASP A 38 8.95 -7.49 3.11
N TYR A 39 8.06 -7.52 4.10
CA TYR A 39 6.62 -7.40 3.87
C TYR A 39 6.15 -5.95 3.78
N LEU A 40 5.48 -5.62 2.67
CA LEU A 40 4.66 -4.42 2.55
C LEU A 40 3.24 -4.75 3.04
N PRO A 41 2.74 -4.10 4.11
CA PRO A 41 1.36 -4.27 4.54
C PRO A 41 0.40 -4.04 3.38
N TYR A 42 -0.45 -5.03 3.13
CA TYR A 42 -1.51 -4.97 2.14
C TYR A 42 -2.79 -5.51 2.77
N PHE A 43 -3.83 -4.67 2.73
CA PHE A 43 -5.18 -5.04 3.17
C PHE A 43 -6.21 -4.54 2.15
N TYR A 44 -7.36 -5.20 2.10
CA TYR A 44 -8.41 -4.85 1.16
C TYR A 44 -9.77 -5.30 1.71
N SER A 45 -10.83 -4.70 1.21
CA SER A 45 -12.18 -5.21 1.44
C SER A 45 -13.06 -4.93 0.22
N ARG A 46 -14.19 -5.64 0.19
CA ARG A 46 -15.25 -5.47 -0.81
C ARG A 46 -16.59 -5.59 -0.11
N SER A 47 -17.49 -4.66 -0.40
CA SER A 47 -18.85 -4.65 0.13
C SER A 47 -19.73 -3.85 -0.82
N PHE A 48 -20.92 -4.37 -1.13
CA PHE A 48 -21.77 -3.82 -2.20
C PHE A 48 -21.00 -3.79 -3.53
N ASP A 49 -21.03 -2.66 -4.23
CA ASP A 49 -20.28 -2.36 -5.44
C ASP A 49 -18.92 -1.69 -5.17
N LEU A 50 -18.53 -1.53 -3.90
CA LEU A 50 -17.26 -0.93 -3.48
C LEU A 50 -16.13 -1.97 -3.39
N ALA A 51 -14.92 -1.53 -3.71
CA ALA A 51 -13.70 -2.32 -3.64
C ALA A 51 -12.48 -1.43 -3.45
N TRP A 52 -11.94 -1.43 -2.24
CA TRP A 52 -10.76 -0.66 -1.89
C TRP A 52 -9.55 -1.52 -1.54
N GLN A 53 -8.38 -0.92 -1.71
CA GLN A 53 -7.09 -1.47 -1.29
C GLN A 53 -6.32 -0.45 -0.47
N PHE A 54 -5.54 -0.95 0.48
CA PHE A 54 -4.61 -0.18 1.28
C PHE A 54 -3.23 -0.83 1.26
N TYR A 55 -2.20 -0.01 1.05
CA TYR A 55 -0.81 -0.41 1.11
C TYR A 55 -0.02 0.50 2.05
N GLY A 56 0.92 -0.08 2.79
CA GLY A 56 1.88 0.67 3.60
C GLY A 56 1.43 0.92 5.04
N ASP A 57 1.76 2.10 5.56
CA ASP A 57 1.53 2.47 6.97
C ASP A 57 0.66 3.72 7.08
N ASN A 58 -0.34 3.69 7.96
CA ASN A 58 -1.33 4.74 8.12
C ASN A 58 -0.92 5.79 9.17
N VAL A 59 0.33 6.27 9.07
CA VAL A 59 0.93 7.23 10.02
C VAL A 59 1.24 8.55 9.32
N GLY A 60 0.92 9.66 9.98
CA GLY A 60 1.17 11.01 9.47
C GLY A 60 -0.12 11.73 9.08
N GLU A 61 0.03 12.85 8.38
CA GLU A 61 -1.09 13.64 7.87
C GLU A 61 -1.69 12.98 6.64
N THR A 62 -3.01 13.11 6.47
CA THR A 62 -3.71 12.54 5.31
C THR A 62 -4.08 13.62 4.31
N ILE A 63 -4.03 13.23 3.04
CA ILE A 63 -4.63 14.00 1.95
C ILE A 63 -5.59 13.11 1.17
N LEU A 64 -6.80 13.62 0.95
CA LEU A 64 -7.82 12.99 0.12
C LEU A 64 -7.70 13.53 -1.31
N PHE A 65 -7.86 12.65 -2.30
CA PHE A 65 -7.88 13.02 -3.71
C PHE A 65 -8.96 12.22 -4.46
N GLY A 66 -9.37 12.75 -5.61
CA GLY A 66 -10.41 12.13 -6.45
C GLY A 66 -11.83 12.45 -5.99
N ASP A 67 -12.77 11.63 -6.43
CA ASP A 67 -14.20 11.80 -6.20
C ASP A 67 -14.68 10.90 -5.04
N SER A 68 -14.87 11.53 -3.88
CA SER A 68 -15.36 10.90 -2.67
C SER A 68 -16.84 11.20 -2.39
N ASP A 69 -17.58 11.76 -3.37
CA ASP A 69 -19.01 11.95 -3.21
C ASP A 69 -19.71 10.58 -3.23
N PRO A 70 -20.39 10.17 -2.14
CA PRO A 70 -21.06 8.87 -2.08
C PRO A 70 -22.26 8.78 -3.05
N THR A 71 -22.71 9.90 -3.61
CA THR A 71 -23.81 9.96 -4.59
C THR A 71 -23.33 9.83 -6.04
N SER A 72 -22.03 9.89 -6.28
CA SER A 72 -21.46 9.68 -7.61
C SER A 72 -21.77 8.28 -8.14
N SER A 73 -22.01 8.17 -9.44
CA SER A 73 -22.35 6.91 -10.10
C SER A 73 -21.21 5.87 -10.07
N LYS A 74 -19.97 6.33 -9.89
CA LYS A 74 -18.78 5.49 -9.77
C LYS A 74 -17.72 6.18 -8.92
N PRO A 75 -17.87 6.19 -7.58
CA PRO A 75 -16.93 6.85 -6.69
C PRO A 75 -15.52 6.29 -6.90
N LYS A 76 -14.54 7.18 -7.02
CA LYS A 76 -13.13 6.82 -7.14
C LYS A 76 -12.30 7.89 -6.45
N PHE A 77 -11.83 7.56 -5.26
CA PHE A 77 -11.01 8.42 -4.44
C PHE A 77 -9.92 7.62 -3.76
N GLY A 78 -8.87 8.32 -3.36
CA GLY A 78 -7.79 7.72 -2.59
C GLY A 78 -7.29 8.66 -1.52
N SER A 79 -6.42 8.11 -0.68
CA SER A 79 -5.77 8.88 0.38
C SER A 79 -4.30 8.50 0.47
N TYR A 80 -3.45 9.49 0.71
CA TYR A 80 -2.05 9.27 1.08
C TYR A 80 -1.82 9.66 2.53
N TRP A 81 -0.97 8.90 3.22
CA TRP A 81 -0.45 9.22 4.55
C TRP A 81 0.97 9.75 4.40
N ILE A 82 1.21 10.95 4.90
CA ILE A 82 2.46 11.69 4.72
C ILE A 82 3.09 11.95 6.08
N LYS A 83 4.32 11.48 6.25
CA LYS A 83 5.12 11.72 7.45
C LYS A 83 6.54 12.07 7.01
N ASP A 84 7.14 13.06 7.67
CA ASP A 84 8.52 13.50 7.38
C ASP A 84 8.74 13.81 5.89
N GLY A 85 7.71 14.39 5.26
CA GLY A 85 7.71 14.77 3.85
C GLY A 85 7.65 13.62 2.85
N LYS A 86 7.31 12.38 3.27
CA LYS A 86 7.22 11.20 2.40
C LYS A 86 5.88 10.50 2.51
N VAL A 87 5.45 9.84 1.44
CA VAL A 87 4.25 8.99 1.47
C VAL A 87 4.58 7.66 2.12
N LEU A 88 3.90 7.31 3.22
CA LEU A 88 4.08 6.03 3.92
C LEU A 88 2.93 5.04 3.68
N GLY A 89 1.74 5.56 3.38
CA GLY A 89 0.53 4.76 3.17
C GLY A 89 -0.28 5.29 2.00
N ALA A 90 -0.96 4.38 1.30
CA ALA A 90 -1.80 4.69 0.16
C ALA A 90 -3.08 3.85 0.19
N PHE A 91 -4.21 4.53 0.05
CA PHE A 91 -5.55 3.95 -0.07
C PHE A 91 -6.15 4.31 -1.43
N LEU A 92 -6.91 3.39 -2.03
CA LEU A 92 -7.69 3.67 -3.23
C LEU A 92 -8.98 2.84 -3.26
N GLU A 93 -10.10 3.53 -3.43
CA GLU A 93 -11.42 2.97 -3.76
C GLU A 93 -11.65 3.03 -5.27
N GLY A 94 -12.32 2.02 -5.84
CA GLY A 94 -12.70 2.00 -7.25
C GLY A 94 -11.52 1.88 -8.25
N GLY A 95 -10.33 1.53 -7.75
CA GLY A 95 -9.10 1.45 -8.54
C GLY A 95 -9.06 0.27 -9.51
N SER A 96 -8.57 0.49 -10.72
CA SER A 96 -8.23 -0.55 -11.69
C SER A 96 -7.00 -1.37 -11.23
N PRO A 97 -6.73 -2.55 -11.81
CA PRO A 97 -5.55 -3.33 -11.46
C PRO A 97 -4.23 -2.55 -11.58
N ASP A 98 -4.11 -1.69 -12.60
CA ASP A 98 -2.90 -0.90 -12.81
C ASP A 98 -2.82 0.27 -11.82
N GLU A 99 -3.93 0.96 -11.53
CA GLU A 99 -3.96 1.99 -10.49
C GLU A 99 -3.58 1.42 -9.10
N ASN A 100 -4.06 0.23 -8.77
CA ASN A 100 -3.71 -0.47 -7.52
C ASN A 100 -2.22 -0.84 -7.45
N LYS A 101 -1.61 -1.30 -8.55
CA LYS A 101 -0.16 -1.56 -8.60
C LYS A 101 0.64 -0.28 -8.37
N VAL A 102 0.18 0.82 -8.94
CA VAL A 102 0.85 2.10 -8.85
C VAL A 102 0.82 2.62 -7.41
N ILE A 103 -0.32 2.57 -6.69
CA ILE A 103 -0.34 2.99 -5.27
C ILE A 103 0.46 2.05 -4.35
N ALA A 104 0.55 0.75 -4.68
CA ALA A 104 1.44 -0.18 -3.99
C ALA A 104 2.91 0.20 -4.16
N LYS A 105 3.30 0.64 -5.37
CA LYS A 105 4.65 1.13 -5.66
C LYS A 105 4.97 2.40 -4.87
N VAL A 106 4.01 3.33 -4.76
CA VAL A 106 4.16 4.53 -3.92
C VAL A 106 4.43 4.14 -2.46
N ALA A 107 3.58 3.30 -1.86
CA ALA A 107 3.76 2.86 -0.48
C ALA A 107 5.10 2.12 -0.25
N LYS A 108 5.57 1.36 -1.25
CA LYS A 108 6.85 0.63 -1.18
C LYS A 108 8.08 1.54 -1.27
N THR A 109 8.03 2.56 -2.14
CA THR A 109 9.19 3.42 -2.44
C THR A 109 9.28 4.64 -1.54
N GLN A 110 8.19 5.00 -0.87
CA GLN A 110 8.08 6.13 0.05
C GLN A 110 8.60 7.44 -0.56
N PRO A 111 8.05 7.86 -1.73
CA PRO A 111 8.55 9.02 -2.44
C PRO A 111 8.36 10.30 -1.62
N PRO A 112 9.27 11.27 -1.74
CA PRO A 112 9.10 12.58 -1.13
C PRO A 112 7.93 13.33 -1.78
N VAL A 113 7.28 14.17 -0.99
CA VAL A 113 6.16 15.01 -1.41
C VAL A 113 6.66 16.44 -1.56
N ALA A 114 6.82 16.88 -2.81
CA ALA A 114 7.26 18.25 -3.11
C ALA A 114 6.10 19.27 -3.07
N ASN A 115 4.89 18.86 -3.46
CA ASN A 115 3.73 19.75 -3.55
C ASN A 115 2.43 19.02 -3.18
N LEU A 116 1.88 19.33 -2.00
CA LEU A 116 0.62 18.73 -1.51
C LEU A 116 -0.57 19.02 -2.42
N GLU A 117 -0.60 20.18 -3.09
CA GLU A 117 -1.71 20.55 -3.97
C GLU A 117 -1.70 19.71 -5.27
N GLU A 118 -0.52 19.28 -5.75
CA GLU A 118 -0.44 18.34 -6.87
C GLU A 118 -1.03 16.97 -6.48
N LEU A 119 -0.70 16.47 -5.29
CA LEU A 119 -1.24 15.19 -4.83
C LEU A 119 -2.75 15.23 -4.58
N LYS A 120 -3.29 16.35 -4.09
CA LYS A 120 -4.76 16.54 -3.93
C LYS A 120 -5.46 16.59 -5.29
N LYS A 121 -4.88 17.30 -6.26
CA LYS A 121 -5.49 17.51 -7.58
C LYS A 121 -5.51 16.23 -8.41
N ASP A 122 -4.41 15.48 -8.44
CA ASP A 122 -4.32 14.24 -9.22
C ASP A 122 -3.37 13.23 -8.55
N GLY A 123 -3.85 12.62 -7.46
CA GLY A 123 -3.08 11.67 -6.67
C GLY A 123 -2.67 10.41 -7.43
N LEU A 124 -3.38 10.01 -8.49
CA LEU A 124 -3.01 8.88 -9.34
C LEU A 124 -1.98 9.27 -10.40
N GLN A 125 -2.04 10.47 -10.95
CA GLN A 125 -0.99 10.99 -11.83
C GLN A 125 0.33 11.21 -11.07
N PHE A 126 0.29 11.63 -9.81
CA PHE A 126 1.49 11.61 -8.95
C PHE A 126 2.07 10.20 -8.88
N ALA A 127 1.21 9.22 -8.60
CA ALA A 127 1.60 7.83 -8.41
C ALA A 127 2.26 7.23 -9.66
N SER A 128 1.76 7.56 -10.86
CA SER A 128 2.27 7.01 -12.13
C SER A 128 3.65 7.54 -12.53
N LYS A 129 4.12 8.63 -11.91
CA LYS A 129 5.47 9.19 -12.13
C LYS A 129 6.55 8.55 -11.25
N ILE A 130 6.14 7.74 -10.26
CA ILE A 130 7.04 7.01 -9.35
C ILE A 130 7.44 5.69 -9.99
#